data_AF-A0A954K6L7-F1
#
_entry.id   AF-A0A954K6L7-F1
#
_cell.length_a   1.000
_cell.length_b   1.000
_cell.length_c   1.000
_cell.angle_alpha   90.00
_cell.angle_beta   90.00
_cell.angle_gamma   90.00
#
_symmetry.space_group_name_H-M   'P 1'
#
loop_
_entity.id
_entity.type
_entity.pdbx_description
1 polymer ?
#
loop_
_entity_poly.entity_id
_entity_poly.type
_entity_poly.pdbx_seq_one_letter_code
_entity_poly.pdbx_strand_id
1 'polypeptide(L)'
;KEISEVLQFYFKENLRDQNYVRVLLNEAQQNEGEPLIDDDWRKEYYHNHIERLKQAQTAGELSDELDPVCLMLIFTALVFFPATLPQLAQLISGHKVDSDAFQTLWSNCLRTLTRLLQPDNLDSV
;
A
#
# COMPACT_ATOMS: atom_id res chain seq x y z
N LYS A 1 8.08 -0.70 13.46
CA LYS A 1 7.13 0.36 13.08
C LYS A 1 5.82 -0.34 12.79
N GLU A 2 4.70 0.19 13.26
CA GLU A 2 3.41 -0.42 12.97
C GLU A 2 3.15 -0.40 11.45
N ILE A 3 2.49 -1.43 10.92
CA ILE A 3 2.16 -1.52 9.48
C ILE A 3 1.41 -0.26 9.03
N SER A 4 0.53 0.27 9.87
CA SER A 4 -0.23 1.50 9.63
C SER A 4 0.65 2.71 9.32
N GLU A 5 1.77 2.86 10.03
CA GLU A 5 2.72 3.97 9.86
C GLU A 5 3.50 3.81 8.55
N VAL A 6 3.85 2.56 8.20
CA VAL A 6 4.56 2.25 6.95
C VAL A 6 3.67 2.56 5.75
N LEU A 7 2.39 2.18 5.77
CA LEU A 7 1.45 2.51 4.71
C LEU A 7 1.23 4.03 4.58
N GLN A 8 1.06 4.72 5.72
CA GLN A 8 0.93 6.19 5.71
C GLN A 8 2.18 6.89 5.18
N PHE A 9 3.37 6.37 5.50
CA PHE A 9 4.63 6.88 4.95
C PHE A 9 4.68 6.73 3.42
N TYR A 10 4.46 5.52 2.89
CA TYR A 10 4.49 5.30 1.44
C TYR A 10 3.38 6.04 0.70
N PHE A 11 2.19 6.14 1.27
CA PHE A 11 1.13 6.99 0.72
C PHE A 11 1.59 8.45 0.55
N LYS A 12 2.19 9.04 1.58
CA LYS A 12 2.69 10.41 1.53
C LYS A 12 3.84 10.59 0.57
N GLU A 13 4.77 9.63 0.52
CA GLU A 13 5.90 9.67 -0.42
C GLU A 13 5.43 9.57 -1.86
N ASN A 14 4.47 8.70 -2.17
CA ASN A 14 3.89 8.59 -3.51
C ASN A 14 3.11 9.85 -3.92
N LEU A 15 2.42 10.53 -2.98
CA LEU A 15 1.80 11.82 -3.27
C LEU A 15 2.81 12.93 -3.49
N ARG A 16 3.93 12.92 -2.75
CA ARG A 16 5.00 13.92 -2.87
C ARG A 16 5.77 13.79 -4.17
N ASP A 17 6.08 12.56 -4.57
CA ASP A 17 6.81 12.25 -5.81
C ASP A 17 5.93 11.49 -6.82
N GLN A 18 5.05 12.24 -7.48
CA GLN A 18 4.23 11.69 -8.57
C GLN A 18 5.06 11.33 -9.82
N ASN A 19 6.33 11.74 -9.91
CA ASN A 19 7.14 11.42 -11.08
C ASN A 19 7.50 9.94 -11.10
N TYR A 20 7.89 9.36 -9.95
CA TYR A 20 8.13 7.92 -9.85
C TYR A 20 6.87 7.10 -10.22
N VAL A 21 5.71 7.51 -9.73
CA VAL A 21 4.42 6.88 -10.04
C VAL A 21 4.08 6.97 -11.53
N ARG A 22 4.34 8.11 -12.17
CA ARG A 22 4.16 8.28 -13.62
C ARG A 22 5.12 7.42 -14.44
N VAL A 23 6.36 7.25 -13.98
CA VAL A 23 7.32 6.34 -14.63
C VAL A 23 6.80 4.91 -14.61
N LEU A 24 6.29 4.43 -13.47
CA LEU A 24 5.70 3.08 -13.37
C LEU A 24 4.47 2.91 -14.26
N LEU A 25 3.60 3.92 -14.35
CA LEU A 25 2.43 3.88 -15.24
C LEU A 25 2.84 3.89 -16.72
N ASN A 26 3.85 4.68 -17.08
CA ASN A 26 4.39 4.70 -18.44
C ASN A 26 5.07 3.37 -18.79
N GLU A 27 5.84 2.79 -17.85
CA GLU A 27 6.41 1.44 -17.99
C GLU A 27 5.30 0.42 -18.22
N ALA A 28 4.21 0.45 -17.44
CA ALA A 28 3.07 -0.44 -17.64
C ALA A 28 2.34 -0.24 -18.99
N GLN A 29 2.33 0.97 -19.55
CA GLN A 29 1.74 1.25 -20.87
C GLN A 29 2.63 0.86 -22.05
N GLN A 30 3.95 0.88 -21.86
CA GLN A 30 4.94 0.66 -22.92
C GLN A 30 5.54 -0.76 -22.90
N ASN A 31 5.44 -1.46 -21.78
CA ASN A 31 6.03 -2.78 -21.64
C ASN A 31 5.16 -3.84 -22.35
N GLU A 32 5.67 -4.37 -23.46
CA GLU A 32 5.05 -5.44 -24.26
C GLU A 32 5.51 -6.86 -23.85
N GLY A 33 6.19 -7.00 -22.69
CA GLY A 33 6.75 -8.26 -22.18
C GLY A 33 8.26 -8.24 -21.93
N GLU A 34 8.90 -7.06 -22.03
CA GLU A 34 10.31 -6.86 -21.74
C GLU A 34 10.60 -6.92 -20.23
N PRO A 35 11.82 -7.36 -19.83
CA PRO A 35 12.25 -7.32 -18.43
C PRO A 35 12.17 -5.91 -17.85
N LEU A 36 11.72 -5.80 -16.60
CA LEU A 36 11.66 -4.53 -15.89
C LEU A 36 13.07 -3.97 -15.65
N ILE A 37 13.18 -2.64 -15.60
CA ILE A 37 14.44 -2.00 -15.18
C ILE A 37 14.68 -2.34 -13.70
N ASP A 38 15.90 -2.77 -13.37
CA ASP A 38 16.32 -3.21 -12.03
C ASP A 38 15.47 -4.37 -11.45
N ASP A 39 15.01 -5.28 -12.32
CA ASP A 39 14.14 -6.41 -11.98
C ASP A 39 14.64 -7.24 -10.78
N ASP A 40 15.93 -7.57 -10.72
CA ASP A 40 16.50 -8.34 -9.60
C ASP A 40 16.39 -7.60 -8.25
N TRP A 41 16.66 -6.29 -8.25
CA TRP A 41 16.52 -5.47 -7.04
C TRP A 41 15.06 -5.33 -6.63
N ARG A 42 14.14 -5.10 -7.59
CA ARG A 42 12.70 -4.98 -7.32
C ARG A 42 12.14 -6.29 -6.77
N LYS A 43 12.56 -7.44 -7.32
CA LYS A 43 12.20 -8.78 -6.81
C LYS A 43 12.64 -8.97 -5.37
N GLU A 44 13.90 -8.67 -5.06
CA GLU A 44 14.44 -8.78 -3.71
C GLU A 44 13.74 -7.82 -2.73
N TYR A 45 13.44 -6.60 -3.18
CA TYR A 45 12.68 -5.62 -2.40
C TYR A 45 11.30 -6.17 -1.99
N TYR A 46 10.49 -6.63 -2.95
CA TYR A 46 9.16 -7.17 -2.66
C TYR A 46 9.22 -8.48 -1.87
N HIS A 47 10.20 -9.34 -2.14
CA HIS A 47 10.41 -10.58 -1.38
C HIS A 47 10.63 -10.27 0.11
N ASN A 48 11.52 -9.33 0.44
CA ASN A 48 11.77 -8.90 1.82
C ASN A 48 10.52 -8.33 2.49
N HIS A 49 9.66 -7.62 1.76
CA HIS A 49 8.40 -7.11 2.29
C HIS A 49 7.39 -8.22 2.58
N ILE A 50 7.27 -9.21 1.69
CA ILE A 50 6.40 -10.37 1.87
C ILE A 50 6.86 -11.20 3.08
N GLU A 51 8.15 -11.46 3.24
CA GLU A 51 8.67 -12.20 4.40
C GLU A 51 8.38 -11.49 5.72
N ARG A 52 8.39 -10.15 5.76
CA ARG A 52 7.99 -9.39 6.95
C ARG A 52 6.50 -9.55 7.27
N LEU A 53 5.64 -9.56 6.25
CA LEU A 53 4.20 -9.80 6.45
C LEU A 53 3.96 -11.21 7.01
N LYS A 54 4.66 -12.21 6.44
CA LYS A 54 4.61 -13.59 6.93
C LYS A 54 5.08 -13.73 8.38
N GLN A 55 6.15 -13.02 8.76
CA GLN A 55 6.62 -12.97 10.14
C GLN A 55 5.59 -12.34 11.08
N ALA A 56 4.97 -11.22 10.69
CA ALA A 56 3.91 -10.58 11.47
C ALA A 56 2.68 -11.49 11.65
N GLN A 57 2.30 -12.24 10.62
CA GLN A 57 1.22 -13.24 10.70
C GLN A 57 1.58 -14.39 11.65
N THR A 58 2.80 -14.93 11.53
CA THR A 58 3.30 -16.00 12.43
C THR A 58 3.36 -15.53 13.89
N ALA A 59 3.62 -14.25 14.12
CA ALA A 59 3.65 -13.64 15.45
C ALA A 59 2.26 -13.27 16.00
N GLY A 60 1.18 -13.46 15.23
CA GLY A 60 -0.16 -13.04 15.63
C GLY A 60 -0.35 -11.52 15.68
N GLU A 61 0.49 -10.76 14.97
CA GLU A 61 0.34 -9.30 14.83
C GLU A 61 -0.60 -8.91 13.70
N LEU A 62 -0.83 -9.84 12.76
CA LEU A 62 -1.67 -9.70 11.58
C LEU A 62 -2.42 -11.02 11.35
N SER A 63 -3.66 -10.95 10.88
CA SER A 63 -4.47 -12.10 10.51
C SER A 63 -3.78 -12.93 9.42
N ASP A 64 -3.77 -14.25 9.58
CA ASP A 64 -3.25 -15.23 8.63
C ASP A 64 -4.32 -15.73 7.63
N GLU A 65 -5.54 -15.19 7.69
CA GLU A 65 -6.62 -15.53 6.76
C GLU A 65 -6.34 -15.08 5.32
N LEU A 66 -5.45 -14.09 5.14
CA LEU A 66 -5.02 -13.62 3.84
C LEU A 66 -3.59 -14.04 3.55
N ASP A 67 -3.34 -14.55 2.35
CA ASP A 67 -1.98 -14.84 1.89
C ASP A 67 -1.11 -13.55 1.93
N PRO A 68 0.13 -13.60 2.44
CA PRO A 68 0.99 -12.42 2.57
C PRO A 68 1.31 -11.75 1.23
N VAL A 69 1.32 -12.48 0.12
CA VAL A 69 1.46 -11.92 -1.24
C VAL A 69 0.23 -11.09 -1.59
N CYS A 70 -0.97 -11.62 -1.32
CA CYS A 70 -2.22 -10.88 -1.53
C CYS A 70 -2.26 -9.60 -0.68
N LEU A 71 -1.84 -9.67 0.58
CA LEU A 71 -1.73 -8.49 1.45
C LEU A 71 -0.76 -7.45 0.89
N MET A 72 0.40 -7.88 0.37
CA MET A 72 1.36 -6.95 -0.25
C MET A 72 0.76 -6.25 -1.47
N LEU A 73 0.00 -6.96 -2.30
CA LEU A 73 -0.69 -6.38 -3.46
C LEU A 73 -1.75 -5.36 -3.03
N ILE A 74 -2.57 -5.69 -2.04
CA ILE A 74 -3.59 -4.80 -1.48
C ILE A 74 -2.92 -3.53 -0.92
N PHE A 75 -1.90 -3.68 -0.09
CA PHE A 75 -1.17 -2.55 0.50
C PHE A 75 -0.52 -1.67 -0.57
N THR A 76 0.06 -2.28 -1.61
CA THR A 76 0.60 -1.55 -2.76
C THR A 76 -0.50 -0.74 -3.44
N ALA A 77 -1.64 -1.36 -3.75
CA ALA A 77 -2.76 -0.65 -4.37
C ALA A 77 -3.23 0.54 -3.52
N LEU A 78 -3.35 0.36 -2.20
CA LEU A 78 -3.81 1.41 -1.29
C LEU A 78 -2.88 2.62 -1.22
N VAL A 79 -1.56 2.43 -1.30
CA VAL A 79 -0.59 3.55 -1.23
C VAL A 79 -0.35 4.21 -2.58
N PHE A 80 -0.50 3.48 -3.70
CA PHE A 80 -0.32 4.01 -5.05
C PHE A 80 -1.57 4.64 -5.65
N PHE A 81 -2.77 4.15 -5.30
CA PHE A 81 -4.01 4.58 -5.96
C PHE A 81 -4.22 6.11 -5.95
N PRO A 82 -4.11 6.83 -4.82
CA PRO A 82 -4.33 8.28 -4.82
C PRO A 82 -3.32 9.07 -5.67
N ALA A 83 -2.09 8.56 -5.84
CA ALA A 83 -1.05 9.20 -6.64
C ALA A 83 -1.14 8.84 -8.14
N THR A 84 -1.60 7.64 -8.46
CA THR A 84 -1.74 7.15 -9.84
C THR A 84 -2.97 7.73 -10.54
N LEU A 85 -4.10 7.81 -9.83
CA LEU A 85 -5.39 8.26 -10.36
C LEU A 85 -5.99 9.39 -9.50
N PRO A 86 -5.27 10.53 -9.34
CA PRO A 86 -5.68 11.60 -8.43
C PRO A 86 -7.05 12.21 -8.78
N GLN A 87 -7.39 12.26 -10.07
CA GLN A 87 -8.69 12.73 -10.55
C GLN A 87 -9.83 11.80 -10.12
N LEU A 88 -9.60 10.48 -10.08
CA LEU A 88 -10.60 9.51 -9.67
C LEU A 88 -10.74 9.50 -8.14
N ALA A 89 -9.61 9.55 -7.43
CA ALA A 89 -9.60 9.68 -5.97
C ALA A 89 -10.34 10.95 -5.53
N GLN A 90 -10.16 12.08 -6.23
CA GLN A 90 -10.91 13.31 -5.98
C GLN A 90 -12.39 13.16 -6.30
N LEU A 91 -12.75 12.54 -7.44
CA LEU A 91 -14.15 12.34 -7.81
C LEU A 91 -14.90 11.49 -6.77
N ILE A 92 -14.28 10.44 -6.26
CA ILE A 92 -14.86 9.54 -5.26
C ILE A 92 -14.96 10.20 -3.89
N SER A 93 -13.90 10.89 -3.46
CA SER A 93 -13.81 11.45 -2.10
C SER A 93 -14.40 12.85 -1.95
N GLY A 94 -14.56 13.60 -3.05
CA GLY A 94 -14.92 15.03 -3.03
C GLY A 94 -13.76 15.96 -2.65
N HIS A 95 -12.56 15.46 -2.39
CA HIS A 95 -11.41 16.24 -1.94
C HIS A 95 -10.22 16.10 -2.89
N LYS A 96 -9.49 17.18 -3.15
CA LYS A 96 -8.21 17.09 -3.88
C LYS A 96 -7.22 16.27 -3.07
N VAL A 97 -6.43 15.42 -3.73
CA VAL A 97 -5.51 14.49 -3.05
C VAL A 97 -4.38 15.20 -2.28
N ASP A 98 -4.03 16.43 -2.68
CA ASP A 98 -3.04 17.28 -2.02
C ASP A 98 -3.61 18.10 -0.85
N SER A 99 -4.93 18.07 -0.62
CA SER A 99 -5.57 18.77 0.49
C SER A 99 -5.40 18.04 1.83
N ASP A 100 -5.34 18.81 2.92
CA ASP A 100 -5.28 18.27 4.29
C ASP A 100 -6.47 17.36 4.61
N ALA A 101 -7.65 17.68 4.06
CA ALA A 101 -8.87 16.90 4.23
C ALA A 101 -8.72 15.48 3.67
N PHE A 102 -8.23 15.34 2.43
CA PHE A 102 -8.01 14.04 1.81
C PHE A 102 -6.90 13.25 2.53
N GLN A 103 -5.78 13.89 2.83
CA GLN A 103 -4.66 13.21 3.50
C GLN A 103 -5.06 12.69 4.88
N THR A 104 -5.87 13.45 5.63
CA THR A 104 -6.42 13.02 6.92
C THR A 104 -7.41 11.86 6.73
N LEU A 105 -8.34 11.97 5.78
CA LEU A 105 -9.31 10.93 5.45
C LEU A 105 -8.62 9.60 5.12
N TRP A 106 -7.66 9.62 4.20
CA TRP A 106 -6.98 8.42 3.73
C TRP A 106 -6.07 7.83 4.81
N SER A 107 -5.33 8.66 5.55
CA SER A 107 -4.48 8.18 6.65
C SER A 107 -5.29 7.49 7.75
N ASN A 108 -6.48 8.00 8.06
CA ASN A 108 -7.38 7.36 9.01
C ASN A 108 -7.93 6.04 8.46
N CYS A 109 -8.31 6.01 7.18
CA CYS A 109 -8.73 4.77 6.51
C CYS A 109 -7.65 3.69 6.60
N LEU A 110 -6.40 4.00 6.22
CA LEU A 110 -5.28 3.05 6.28
C LEU A 110 -5.07 2.50 7.70
N ARG A 111 -5.13 3.38 8.71
CA ARG A 111 -5.02 2.99 10.13
C ARG A 111 -6.15 2.04 10.55
N THR A 112 -7.39 2.36 10.19
CA THR A 112 -8.55 1.52 10.50
C THR A 112 -8.44 0.17 9.80
N LEU A 113 -8.03 0.15 8.54
CA LEU A 113 -7.89 -1.08 7.75
C LEU A 113 -6.83 -2.00 8.35
N THR A 114 -5.66 -1.46 8.71
CA THR A 114 -4.63 -2.27 9.38
C THR A 114 -5.06 -2.81 10.74
N ARG A 115 -5.88 -2.05 11.49
CA ARG A 115 -6.45 -2.53 12.77
C ARG A 115 -7.44 -3.66 12.54
N LEU A 116 -8.25 -3.60 11.49
CA LEU A 116 -9.19 -4.67 11.14
C LEU A 116 -8.50 -5.94 10.63
N LEU A 117 -7.25 -5.82 10.19
CA LEU A 117 -6.41 -6.95 9.82
C LEU A 117 -5.61 -7.53 10.99
N GLN A 118 -5.66 -6.91 12.17
CA GLN A 118 -5.13 -7.56 13.37
C GLN A 118 -6.04 -8.73 13.71
N PRO A 119 -5.49 -9.85 14.22
CA PRO A 119 -6.33 -10.97 14.61
C PRO A 119 -7.34 -10.51 15.66
N ASP A 120 -8.56 -11.06 15.59
CA ASP A 120 -9.56 -10.79 16.61
C ASP A 120 -8.97 -11.18 17.97
N ASN A 121 -8.94 -10.23 18.92
CA ASN A 121 -8.84 -10.57 20.33
C ASN A 121 -10.15 -11.25 20.74
N LEU A 122 -10.35 -12.48 20.29
CA LEU A 122 -11.36 -13.39 20.82
C LEU A 122 -10.90 -13.87 22.20
N ASP A 123 -10.92 -12.97 23.17
CA ASP A 123 -10.93 -13.30 24.60
C ASP A 123 -11.79 -12.28 25.36
N SER A 124 -13.09 -12.52 25.36
CA SER A 124 -13.94 -12.37 26.55
C SER A 124 -15.29 -13.07 26.31
N VAL A 125 -15.26 -14.40 26.46
CA VAL A 125 -16.41 -15.17 26.97
C VAL A 125 -16.51 -14.93 28.46
#